data_AF-E2E1S3-F1
#
_entry.id   AF-E2E1S3-F1
#
_cell.length_a   1.000
_cell.length_b   1.000
_cell.length_c   1.000
_cell.angle_alpha   90.00
_cell.angle_beta   90.00
_cell.angle_gamma   90.00
#
_symmetry.space_group_name_H-M   'P 1'
#
loop_
_entity.id
_entity.type
_entity.pdbx_description
1 polymer ?
#
loop_
_entity_poly.entity_id
_entity_poly.type
_entity_poly.pdbx_seq_one_letter_code
_entity_poly.pdbx_strand_id
1 'polypeptide(L)'
;NAHSSTLTTNVFVNGVWMGVHRDPTNLIETLKKLRRKDDVHPEVSIVRDIRERELRLYTDPGRVCRPLFIVEDQQLVLQKKHVRWITQGTTDDGEDFKWQHLTKSGVIELLDAEEEETVMICMTPEELEYARLVARGILPS
;
A
#
# COMPACT_ATOMS: atom_id res chain seq x y z
N ASN A 1 37.70 18.29 -1.36
CA ASN A 1 36.70 17.67 -0.47
C ASN A 1 35.33 17.73 -1.12
N ALA A 2 35.02 16.75 -1.97
CA ALA A 2 33.74 16.68 -2.68
C ALA A 2 32.65 16.18 -1.72
N HIS A 3 31.72 17.06 -1.34
CA HIS A 3 30.44 16.63 -0.80
C HIS A 3 29.64 16.00 -1.94
N SER A 4 29.74 14.68 -2.11
CA SER A 4 28.77 13.94 -2.91
C SER A 4 27.49 13.84 -2.09
N SER A 5 26.63 14.86 -2.17
CA SER A 5 25.31 14.83 -1.55
C SER A 5 24.36 13.99 -2.38
N THR A 6 24.64 12.69 -2.54
CA THR A 6 23.58 11.76 -2.95
C THR A 6 22.51 11.83 -1.88
N LEU A 7 21.31 12.26 -2.27
CA LEU A 7 20.14 12.29 -1.40
C LEU A 7 19.91 10.85 -0.90
N THR A 8 19.93 10.67 0.41
CA THR A 8 19.67 9.39 1.06
C THR A 8 18.53 9.54 2.04
N THR A 9 17.86 8.44 2.33
CA THR A 9 16.77 8.33 3.28
C THR A 9 17.22 7.46 4.45
N ASN A 10 17.04 7.95 5.66
CA ASN A 10 17.31 7.19 6.89
C ASN A 10 16.25 6.12 7.06
N VAL A 11 16.64 4.91 7.44
CA VAL A 11 15.73 3.78 7.68
C VAL A 11 15.70 3.47 9.18
N PHE A 12 14.50 3.40 9.74
CA PHE A 12 14.25 3.09 11.15
C PHE A 12 13.32 1.89 11.27
N VAL A 13 13.56 1.04 12.27
CA VAL A 13 12.67 -0.07 12.65
C VAL A 13 12.37 0.05 14.13
N ASN A 14 11.10 0.25 14.50
CA ASN A 14 10.65 0.52 15.88
C ASN A 14 11.50 1.61 16.58
N GLY A 15 11.78 2.69 15.85
CA GLY A 15 12.60 3.81 16.33
C GLY A 15 14.11 3.58 16.35
N VAL A 16 14.59 2.36 16.08
CA VAL A 16 16.03 2.06 15.99
C VAL A 16 16.53 2.42 14.60
N TRP A 17 17.58 3.25 14.52
CA TRP A 17 18.24 3.58 13.26
C TRP A 17 19.00 2.38 12.70
N MET A 18 18.65 1.97 11.49
CA MET A 18 19.24 0.81 10.82
C MET A 18 20.28 1.20 9.77
N GLY A 19 20.17 2.40 9.20
CA GLY A 19 21.10 2.88 8.18
C GLY A 19 20.45 3.86 7.19
N VAL A 20 21.03 3.94 5.99
CA VAL A 20 20.58 4.85 4.93
C VAL A 20 20.38 4.10 3.62
N HIS A 21 19.38 4.51 2.84
CA HIS A 21 19.10 3.98 1.51
C HIS A 21 19.09 5.11 0.46
N ARG A 22 19.61 4.84 -0.75
CA ARG A 22 19.70 5.83 -1.85
C ARG A 22 18.43 5.90 -2.70
N ASP A 23 17.65 4.81 -2.72
CA ASP A 23 16.41 4.69 -3.48
C ASP A 23 15.26 4.23 -2.57
N PRO A 24 14.69 5.12 -1.75
CA PRO A 24 13.61 4.75 -0.82
C PRO A 24 12.34 4.30 -1.54
N THR A 25 12.09 4.77 -2.77
CA THR A 25 10.88 4.41 -3.53
C THR A 25 10.89 2.93 -3.88
N ASN A 26 11.98 2.43 -4.45
CA ASN A 26 12.13 1.01 -4.78
C ASN A 26 12.09 0.13 -3.52
N LEU A 27 12.71 0.58 -2.42
CA LEU A 27 12.67 -0.12 -1.14
C LEU A 27 11.22 -0.28 -0.63
N ILE A 28 10.42 0.78 -0.66
CA ILE A 28 9.02 0.74 -0.23
C ILE A 28 8.19 -0.17 -1.15
N GLU A 29 8.36 -0.07 -2.47
CA GLU A 29 7.66 -0.95 -3.41
C GLU A 29 7.98 -2.42 -3.14
N THR A 30 9.23 -2.73 -2.85
CA THR A 30 9.68 -4.09 -2.52
C THR A 30 9.07 -4.56 -1.20
N LEU A 31 9.11 -3.73 -0.15
CA LEU A 31 8.51 -4.05 1.15
C LEU A 31 6.99 -4.28 1.06
N LYS A 32 6.28 -3.44 0.31
CA LYS A 32 4.83 -3.61 0.06
C LYS A 32 4.54 -4.89 -0.73
N LYS A 33 5.37 -5.22 -1.73
CA LYS A 33 5.25 -6.50 -2.46
C LYS A 33 5.47 -7.71 -1.55
N LEU A 34 6.45 -7.66 -0.66
CA LEU A 34 6.68 -8.71 0.34
C LEU A 34 5.51 -8.82 1.34
N ARG A 35 4.93 -7.68 1.76
CA ARG A 35 3.74 -7.63 2.61
C ARG A 35 2.54 -8.32 1.97
N ARG A 36 2.33 -8.13 0.67
CA ARG A 36 1.24 -8.78 -0.08
C ARG A 36 1.48 -10.28 -0.32
N LYS A 37 2.73 -10.74 -0.28
CA LYS A 37 3.11 -12.15 -0.47
C LYS A 37 3.17 -12.97 0.82
N ASP A 38 2.84 -12.36 1.97
CA ASP A 38 2.93 -12.99 3.31
C ASP A 38 4.39 -13.17 3.81
N ASP A 39 5.39 -12.64 3.09
CA ASP A 39 6.80 -12.64 3.51
C ASP A 39 7.08 -11.60 4.60
N VAL A 40 6.28 -10.52 4.61
CA VAL A 40 6.23 -9.50 5.66
C VAL A 40 4.82 -9.48 6.22
N HIS A 41 4.67 -9.50 7.55
CA HIS A 41 3.34 -9.57 8.15
C HIS A 41 2.46 -8.37 7.72
N PRO A 42 1.17 -8.57 7.36
CA PRO A 42 0.29 -7.49 6.89
C PRO A 42 0.14 -6.31 7.85
N GLU A 43 0.38 -6.52 9.15
CA GLU A 43 0.31 -5.48 10.19
C GLU A 43 1.61 -4.66 10.33
N VAL A 44 2.67 -5.01 9.60
CA VAL A 44 3.88 -4.18 9.56
C VAL A 44 3.54 -2.89 8.83
N SER A 45 3.73 -1.76 9.51
CA SER A 45 3.51 -0.43 8.95
C SER A 45 4.76 0.08 8.28
N ILE A 46 4.60 0.72 7.13
CA ILE A 46 5.69 1.24 6.30
C ILE A 46 5.37 2.70 5.99
N VAL A 47 5.93 3.61 6.80
CA VAL A 47 5.68 5.04 6.72
C VAL A 47 6.87 5.75 6.09
N ARG A 48 6.63 6.51 5.02
CA ARG A 48 7.65 7.34 4.37
C ARG A 48 7.42 8.81 4.66
N ASP A 49 8.34 9.40 5.41
CA ASP A 49 8.42 10.84 5.59
C ASP A 49 9.33 11.45 4.52
N ILE A 50 8.72 12.06 3.50
CA ILE A 50 9.45 12.67 2.38
C ILE A 50 10.20 13.93 2.84
N ARG A 51 9.63 14.68 3.78
CA ARG A 51 10.16 15.96 4.26
C ARG A 51 11.42 15.73 5.09
N GLU A 52 11.34 14.83 6.07
CA GLU A 52 12.45 14.49 6.96
C GLU A 52 13.41 13.46 6.34
N ARG A 53 13.06 12.91 5.17
CA ARG A 53 13.81 11.86 4.46
C ARG A 53 14.00 10.63 5.33
N GLU A 54 12.91 10.16 5.91
CA GLU A 54 12.90 8.97 6.75
C GLU A 54 11.93 7.91 6.21
N LEU A 55 12.33 6.65 6.35
CA LEU A 55 11.48 5.49 6.18
C LEU A 55 11.40 4.79 7.53
N ARG A 56 10.21 4.69 8.10
CA ARG A 56 9.96 4.08 9.41
C ARG A 56 9.15 2.81 9.22
N LEU A 57 9.63 1.72 9.80
CA LEU A 57 8.91 0.45 9.89
C LEU A 57 8.49 0.21 11.34
N TYR A 58 7.23 -0.15 11.54
CA TYR A 58 6.71 -0.54 12.85
C TYR A 58 6.18 -1.96 12.82
N THR A 59 6.67 -2.77 13.76
CA THR A 59 6.25 -4.16 13.96
C THR A 59 5.55 -4.36 15.31
N ASP A 60 5.39 -3.28 16.08
CA ASP A 60 4.80 -3.35 17.43
C ASP A 60 3.30 -3.67 17.36
N PRO A 61 2.79 -4.48 18.30
CA PRO A 61 1.37 -4.81 18.38
C PRO A 61 0.54 -3.66 18.96
N GLY A 62 -0.78 -3.71 18.78
CA GLY A 62 -1.73 -2.79 19.42
C GLY A 62 -2.11 -1.56 18.59
N ARG A 63 -1.55 -1.41 17.38
CA ARG A 63 -1.99 -0.40 16.41
C ARG A 63 -3.34 -0.81 15.82
N VAL A 64 -4.24 0.16 15.70
CA VAL A 64 -5.52 -0.05 15.02
C VAL A 64 -5.30 0.08 13.53
N CYS A 65 -5.68 -0.95 12.77
CA CYS A 65 -5.59 -0.95 11.32
C CYS A 65 -6.99 -0.92 10.70
N ARG A 66 -7.13 -0.22 9.58
CA ARG A 66 -8.35 -0.13 8.78
C ARG A 66 -8.13 -0.80 7.41
N PRO A 67 -8.99 -1.75 7.01
CA PRO A 67 -8.91 -2.33 5.67
C PRO A 67 -9.40 -1.33 4.62
N LEU A 68 -8.59 -1.12 3.59
CA LEU A 68 -8.92 -0.29 2.42
C LEU A 68 -8.72 -1.08 1.12
N PHE A 69 -9.46 -0.71 0.08
CA PHE A 69 -9.24 -1.26 -1.25
C PHE A 69 -8.00 -0.65 -1.91
N ILE A 70 -7.24 -1.50 -2.59
CA ILE A 70 -6.07 -1.05 -3.34
C ILE A 70 -6.52 -0.44 -4.68
N VAL A 71 -5.87 0.66 -5.05
CA VAL A 71 -5.99 1.33 -6.34
C VAL A 71 -4.63 1.27 -7.05
N GLU A 72 -4.62 0.82 -8.30
CA GLU A 72 -3.45 0.78 -9.18
C GLU A 72 -3.81 1.46 -10.51
N ASP A 73 -2.94 2.32 -11.03
CA ASP A 73 -3.17 3.08 -12.28
C ASP A 73 -4.54 3.79 -12.34
N GLN A 74 -4.94 4.38 -11.21
CA GLN A 74 -6.24 5.05 -11.02
C GLN A 74 -7.44 4.12 -11.25
N GLN A 75 -7.26 2.81 -11.06
CA GLN A 75 -8.31 1.81 -11.13
C GLN A 75 -8.37 0.97 -9.85
N LEU A 76 -9.58 0.68 -9.40
CA LEU A 76 -9.81 -0.19 -8.26
C LEU A 76 -9.37 -1.63 -8.61
N VAL A 77 -8.54 -2.24 -7.76
CA VAL A 77 -8.11 -3.65 -7.95
C VAL A 77 -9.27 -4.62 -7.69
N LEU A 78 -10.25 -4.22 -6.85
CA LEU A 78 -11.47 -4.98 -6.63
C LEU A 78 -12.28 -5.10 -7.93
N GLN A 79 -12.53 -6.33 -8.35
CA GLN A 79 -13.32 -6.67 -9.52
C GLN A 79 -14.59 -7.43 -9.12
N LYS A 80 -15.61 -7.46 -10.00
CA LYS A 80 -16.86 -8.20 -9.76
C LYS A 80 -16.64 -9.68 -9.44
N LYS A 81 -15.60 -10.31 -10.01
CA LYS A 81 -15.23 -11.70 -9.71
C LYS A 81 -14.86 -11.91 -8.23
N HIS A 82 -14.14 -10.97 -7.62
CA HIS A 82 -13.75 -11.05 -6.20
C HIS A 82 -14.98 -10.98 -5.29
N VAL A 83 -15.95 -10.13 -5.63
CA VAL A 83 -17.24 -10.02 -4.92
C VAL A 83 -18.03 -11.31 -5.03
N ARG A 84 -18.07 -11.92 -6.21
CA ARG A 84 -18.70 -13.24 -6.41
C ARG A 84 -18.02 -14.30 -5.57
N TRP A 85 -16.68 -14.39 -5.62
CA TRP A 85 -15.90 -15.39 -4.90
C TRP A 85 -16.08 -15.31 -3.39
N ILE A 86 -16.02 -14.10 -2.80
CA ILE A 86 -16.20 -13.94 -1.35
C ILE A 86 -17.64 -14.24 -0.91
N THR A 87 -18.64 -13.98 -1.76
CA THR A 87 -20.05 -14.27 -1.46
C THR A 87 -20.34 -15.76 -1.50
N GLN A 88 -19.79 -16.48 -2.49
CA GLN A 88 -19.98 -17.93 -2.62
C GLN A 88 -19.03 -18.75 -1.73
N GLY A 89 -17.93 -18.13 -1.27
CA GLY A 89 -16.91 -18.76 -0.42
C GLY A 89 -15.87 -19.57 -1.18
N THR A 90 -15.91 -19.59 -2.51
CA THR A 90 -15.01 -20.36 -3.38
C THR A 90 -14.63 -19.59 -4.64
N THR A 91 -13.54 -19.94 -5.31
CA THR A 91 -13.16 -19.41 -6.63
C THR A 91 -13.87 -20.16 -7.76
N ASP A 92 -13.67 -19.72 -9.01
CA ASP A 92 -14.22 -20.42 -10.17
C ASP A 92 -13.60 -21.83 -10.36
N ASP A 93 -12.40 -22.05 -9.81
CA ASP A 93 -11.69 -23.33 -9.82
C ASP A 93 -12.10 -24.26 -8.66
N GLY A 94 -12.99 -23.80 -7.77
CA GLY A 94 -13.47 -24.56 -6.62
C GLY A 94 -12.61 -24.44 -5.35
N GLU A 95 -11.59 -23.59 -5.35
CA GLU A 95 -10.73 -23.33 -4.18
C GLU A 95 -11.45 -22.44 -3.15
N ASP A 96 -11.20 -22.64 -1.86
CA ASP A 96 -11.75 -21.81 -0.80
C ASP A 96 -11.34 -20.33 -0.96
N PHE A 97 -12.31 -19.41 -0.90
CA PHE A 97 -12.09 -17.97 -0.96
C PHE A 97 -12.76 -17.24 0.19
N LYS A 98 -11.93 -16.81 1.14
CA LYS A 98 -12.33 -16.14 2.40
C LYS A 98 -11.65 -14.79 2.53
N TRP A 99 -11.99 -14.02 3.56
CA TRP A 99 -11.43 -12.68 3.82
C TRP A 99 -9.90 -12.60 3.67
N GLN A 100 -9.16 -13.54 4.26
CA GLN A 100 -7.70 -13.59 4.18
C GLN A 100 -7.18 -13.62 2.73
N HIS A 101 -7.94 -14.21 1.81
CA HIS A 101 -7.59 -14.28 0.40
C HIS A 101 -7.74 -12.92 -0.29
N LEU A 102 -8.60 -12.01 0.17
CA LEU A 102 -8.64 -10.63 -0.33
C LEU A 102 -7.35 -9.88 -0.02
N THR A 103 -6.80 -10.07 1.18
CA THR A 103 -5.51 -9.49 1.57
C THR A 103 -4.37 -10.12 0.76
N LYS A 104 -4.32 -11.45 0.69
CA LYS A 104 -3.26 -12.18 -0.05
C LYS A 104 -3.29 -11.96 -1.56
N SER A 105 -4.47 -11.73 -2.14
CA SER A 105 -4.61 -11.38 -3.56
C SER A 105 -4.32 -9.91 -3.85
N GLY A 106 -3.99 -9.10 -2.83
CA GLY A 106 -3.71 -7.67 -2.99
C GLY A 106 -4.94 -6.86 -3.40
N VAL A 107 -6.15 -7.32 -3.06
CA VAL A 107 -7.39 -6.58 -3.29
C VAL A 107 -7.62 -5.54 -2.19
N ILE A 108 -7.26 -5.91 -0.96
CA ILE A 108 -7.31 -5.03 0.21
C ILE A 108 -5.95 -4.92 0.88
N GLU A 109 -5.72 -3.79 1.53
CA GLU A 109 -4.54 -3.52 2.35
C GLU A 109 -4.99 -3.00 3.71
N LEU A 110 -4.32 -3.43 4.78
CA LEU A 110 -4.53 -2.91 6.12
C LEU A 110 -3.61 -1.71 6.30
N LEU A 111 -4.18 -0.56 6.65
CA LEU A 111 -3.41 0.66 6.94
C LEU A 111 -3.64 1.04 8.39
N ASP A 112 -2.56 1.37 9.11
CA ASP A 112 -2.68 2.03 10.40
C ASP A 112 -2.81 3.55 10.24
N ALA A 113 -3.09 4.24 11.36
CA ALA A 113 -3.31 5.68 11.36
C ALA A 113 -2.10 6.48 10.83
N GLU A 114 -0.87 6.02 11.08
CA GLU A 114 0.33 6.72 10.59
C GLU A 114 0.51 6.53 9.08
N GLU A 115 0.21 5.34 8.53
CA GLU A 115 0.19 5.13 7.09
C GLU A 115 -0.90 5.99 6.42
N GLU A 116 -2.09 6.07 7.01
CA GLU A 116 -3.23 6.85 6.50
C GLU A 116 -2.89 8.33 6.28
N GLU A 117 -1.99 8.93 7.08
CA GLU A 117 -1.57 10.33 6.92
C GLU A 117 -0.73 10.59 5.66
N THR A 118 -0.10 9.56 5.11
CA THR A 118 0.84 9.70 3.98
C THR A 118 0.31 9.16 2.66
N VAL A 119 -0.80 8.41 2.68
CA VAL A 119 -1.43 7.87 1.48
C VAL A 119 -2.51 8.80 0.94
N MET A 120 -2.90 8.57 -0.31
CA MET A 120 -4.04 9.24 -0.93
C MET A 120 -5.22 8.30 -0.97
N ILE A 121 -6.36 8.72 -0.41
CA ILE A 121 -7.59 7.92 -0.34
C ILE A 121 -8.65 8.60 -1.20
N CYS A 122 -9.18 7.88 -2.19
CA CYS A 122 -10.38 8.31 -2.92
C CYS A 122 -11.63 7.95 -2.10
N MET A 123 -12.63 8.82 -2.12
CA MET A 123 -13.87 8.60 -1.38
C MET A 123 -14.86 7.77 -2.19
N THR A 124 -14.86 7.92 -3.51
CA THR A 124 -15.75 7.15 -4.39
C THR A 124 -15.07 6.65 -5.66
N PRO A 125 -15.58 5.58 -6.31
CA PRO A 125 -15.07 5.11 -7.59
C PRO A 125 -15.19 6.13 -8.73
N GLU A 126 -16.19 7.02 -8.68
CA GLU A 126 -16.38 8.06 -9.70
C GLU A 126 -15.24 9.09 -9.68
N GLU A 127 -14.69 9.39 -8.50
CA GLU A 127 -13.50 10.25 -8.37
C GLU A 127 -12.27 9.64 -9.03
N LEU A 128 -12.12 8.31 -8.98
CA LEU A 128 -11.05 7.60 -9.69
C LEU A 128 -11.19 7.74 -11.21
N GLU A 129 -12.41 7.59 -11.71
CA GLU A 129 -12.69 7.77 -13.15
C GLU A 129 -12.41 9.21 -13.60
N TYR A 130 -12.84 10.19 -12.81
CA TYR A 130 -12.52 11.60 -13.04
C TYR A 130 -11.00 11.82 -13.09
N ALA A 131 -10.26 11.33 -12.09
CA ALA A 131 -8.81 11.48 -12.03
C ALA A 131 -8.12 10.84 -13.25
N ARG A 132 -8.61 9.69 -13.71
CA ARG A 132 -8.13 9.00 -14.91
C ARG A 132 -8.39 9.79 -16.20
N LEU A 133 -9.54 10.43 -16.34
CA LEU A 133 -9.87 11.29 -17.49
C LEU A 133 -8.98 12.54 -17.51
N VAL A 134 -8.84 13.20 -16.37
CA VAL A 134 -7.96 14.37 -16.22
C VAL A 134 -6.50 14.02 -16.52
N ALA A 135 -6.00 12.88 -16.03
CA ALA A 135 -4.65 12.40 -16.34
C ALA A 135 -4.41 12.16 -17.85
N ARG A 136 -5.48 11.89 -18.61
CA ARG A 136 -5.46 11.76 -20.08
C ARG A 136 -5.68 13.08 -20.82
N GLY A 137 -5.81 14.19 -20.10
CA GLY A 137 -6.08 15.52 -20.68
C GLY A 137 -7.53 15.69 -21.16
N ILE A 138 -8.44 14.81 -20.77
CA ILE A 138 -9.86 14.91 -21.10
C ILE A 138 -10.54 15.67 -19.96
N LEU A 139 -11.07 16.85 -20.24
CA LEU A 139 -11.89 17.58 -19.28
C LEU A 139 -13.26 16.88 -19.18
N PRO A 140 -13.65 16.39 -17.99
CA PRO A 140 -14.99 15.86 -17.78
C PRO A 140 -16.01 17.00 -17.90
N SER A 141 -17.10 16.72 -18.59
CA SER A 141 -18.22 17.63 -18.84
C SER A 141 -19.10 17.84 -17.61
#